data_AF-A0A376BT73-F1
#
_entry.id   AF-A0A376BT73-F1
#
_cell.length_a   1.000
_cell.length_b   1.000
_cell.length_c   1.000
_cell.angle_alpha   90.00
_cell.angle_beta   90.00
_cell.angle_gamma   90.00
#
_symmetry.space_group_name_H-M   'P 1'
#
loop_
_entity.id
_entity.type
_entity.pdbx_description
1 polymer ?
#
loop_
_entity_poly.entity_id
_entity_poly.type
_entity_poly.pdbx_seq_one_letter_code
_entity_poly.pdbx_strand_id
1 'polypeptide(L)'
;MRDYLFEIHLTVNTLAETQIPDFEKICQRLGGKAVLIELPMGEHTQQPMMTYVKKANNVTEILAEIDTLKPQFFNQGFEIIRTKIEIPADQYDDYIQQFPDTKGYFEWHGKVEFPYSHNYALQKLRSIAHYHQAHLSQNSLKNNPSQRFITYRSNDFKNFKDKIDIIKQSVNREEDYPYLPVFISLKIIKEQAEYCVYDDKLSLDNGWSENIDVLSDPLEIYKKHSPHLLDAWHHYLSYPYIEEFVFYEGIIRRAAKVNQDFMLKGSFVTRQYFDNPNDRQPMDLDFVCLTPLPDIETANKVLNDWLTAVTRTNVNDGLYFIDFAENAFWRQIDYAMHDDFPTVTGEVLCYINGKVYDLNVEVSFNLPVPFEPVPLLLKTPIDEFIYPKTTPLSLQIAWKIHQTIVRPRVKDIYDLIYLVKKIENKQIFDDVLFALLQECEKDQIAIERVKQFFQYDYQTITLSEDGAWHKDCFPLYPDNNQILFEQFKESMQKAGFVLADLESRLKYN
;
A
#
# COMPACT_ATOMS: atom_id res chain seq x y z
N MET A 1 -52.64 20.70 -3.37
CA MET A 1 -51.29 20.29 -2.94
C MET A 1 -50.47 20.07 -4.19
N ARG A 2 -49.20 20.46 -4.19
CA ARG A 2 -48.30 20.27 -5.32
C ARG A 2 -47.79 18.83 -5.25
N ASP A 3 -47.84 18.10 -6.36
CA ASP A 3 -47.21 16.79 -6.44
C ASP A 3 -45.70 16.99 -6.58
N TYR A 4 -44.92 16.37 -5.70
CA TYR A 4 -43.47 16.27 -5.82
C TYR A 4 -43.11 14.98 -6.56
N LEU A 5 -41.97 14.99 -7.24
CA LEU A 5 -41.40 13.81 -7.87
C LEU A 5 -40.34 13.24 -6.93
N PHE A 6 -40.64 12.11 -6.30
CA PHE A 6 -39.74 11.43 -5.39
C PHE A 6 -38.95 10.35 -6.13
N GLU A 7 -37.63 10.32 -5.93
CA GLU A 7 -36.77 9.17 -6.24
C GLU A 7 -36.64 8.32 -4.97
N ILE A 8 -36.92 7.02 -5.09
CA ILE A 8 -36.96 6.08 -3.96
C ILE A 8 -35.90 5.00 -4.19
N HIS A 9 -35.08 4.76 -3.17
CA HIS A 9 -34.09 3.68 -3.15
C HIS A 9 -34.37 2.74 -1.98
N LEU A 10 -34.57 1.46 -2.29
CA LEU A 10 -34.77 0.39 -1.32
C LEU A 10 -33.53 -0.51 -1.35
N THR A 11 -32.67 -0.41 -0.34
CA THR A 11 -31.44 -1.21 -0.25
C THR A 11 -31.73 -2.51 0.46
N VAL A 12 -31.22 -3.61 -0.09
CA VAL A 12 -31.31 -4.95 0.53
C VAL A 12 -29.97 -5.42 1.08
N ASN A 13 -29.98 -6.51 1.82
CA ASN A 13 -28.78 -7.21 2.27
C ASN A 13 -27.86 -7.62 1.10
N THR A 14 -26.57 -7.82 1.41
CA THR A 14 -25.56 -8.29 0.45
C THR A 14 -26.05 -9.52 -0.32
N LEU A 15 -25.83 -9.52 -1.64
CA LEU A 15 -26.22 -10.58 -2.55
C LEU A 15 -25.02 -11.43 -2.95
N ALA A 16 -25.19 -12.74 -2.93
CA ALA A 16 -24.34 -13.64 -3.68
C ALA A 16 -24.58 -13.45 -5.20
N GLU A 17 -23.59 -13.73 -6.04
CA GLU A 17 -23.70 -13.60 -7.51
C GLU A 17 -24.91 -14.36 -8.07
N THR A 18 -25.21 -15.53 -7.51
CA THR A 18 -26.34 -16.37 -7.92
C THR A 18 -27.72 -15.74 -7.63
N GLN A 19 -27.79 -14.75 -6.72
CA GLN A 19 -29.03 -14.07 -6.34
C GLN A 19 -29.30 -12.82 -7.19
N ILE A 20 -28.28 -12.27 -7.87
CA ILE A 20 -28.40 -11.04 -8.67
C ILE A 20 -29.51 -11.14 -9.72
N PRO A 21 -29.63 -12.20 -10.55
CA PRO A 21 -30.67 -12.27 -11.57
C PRO A 21 -32.09 -12.27 -11.00
N ASP A 22 -32.29 -12.87 -9.82
CA ASP A 22 -33.61 -12.90 -9.18
C ASP A 22 -33.96 -11.56 -8.53
N PHE A 23 -32.94 -10.86 -8.00
CA PHE A 23 -33.08 -9.47 -7.55
C PHE A 23 -33.46 -8.52 -8.69
N GLU A 24 -32.84 -8.66 -9.87
CA GLU A 24 -33.21 -7.86 -11.06
C GLU A 24 -34.66 -8.11 -11.49
N LYS A 25 -35.09 -9.38 -11.52
CA LYS A 25 -36.47 -9.77 -11.89
C LYS A 25 -37.50 -9.19 -10.93
N ILE A 26 -37.28 -9.26 -9.62
CA ILE A 26 -38.23 -8.70 -8.65
C ILE A 26 -38.30 -7.17 -8.78
N CYS A 27 -37.16 -6.47 -8.92
CA CYS A 27 -37.14 -5.04 -9.12
C CYS A 27 -37.98 -4.64 -10.35
N GLN A 28 -37.75 -5.32 -11.48
CA GLN A 28 -38.48 -5.06 -12.72
C GLN A 28 -39.98 -5.34 -12.59
N ARG A 29 -40.35 -6.47 -11.96
CA ARG A 29 -41.75 -6.85 -11.73
C ARG A 29 -42.50 -5.82 -10.89
N LEU A 30 -41.83 -5.20 -9.93
CA LEU A 30 -42.38 -4.18 -9.05
C LEU A 30 -42.28 -2.76 -9.64
N GLY A 31 -41.87 -2.63 -10.91
CA GLY A 31 -41.82 -1.35 -11.62
C GLY A 31 -40.58 -0.50 -11.32
N GLY A 32 -39.59 -1.05 -10.65
CA GLY A 32 -38.30 -0.40 -10.40
C GLY A 32 -37.17 -0.97 -11.24
N LYS A 33 -35.98 -0.41 -11.00
CA LYS A 33 -34.74 -0.81 -11.63
C LYS A 33 -33.76 -1.28 -10.55
N ALA A 34 -33.10 -2.41 -10.78
CA ALA A 34 -32.00 -2.85 -9.94
C ALA A 34 -30.73 -2.02 -10.18
N VAL A 35 -30.03 -1.70 -9.10
CA VAL A 35 -28.73 -1.06 -9.07
C VAL A 35 -27.88 -1.81 -8.05
N LEU A 36 -26.63 -2.13 -8.38
CA LEU A 36 -25.68 -2.69 -7.42
C LEU A 36 -24.53 -1.70 -7.30
N ILE A 37 -24.51 -0.94 -6.22
CA ILE A 37 -23.40 -0.04 -5.92
C ILE A 37 -22.33 -0.82 -5.17
N GLU A 38 -21.13 -0.79 -5.71
CA GLU A 38 -19.95 -1.35 -5.07
C GLU A 38 -18.97 -0.26 -4.73
N LEU A 39 -18.40 -0.40 -3.54
CA LEU A 39 -17.44 0.50 -2.97
C LEU A 39 -16.12 -0.22 -2.70
N PRO A 40 -15.00 0.51 -2.81
CA PRO A 40 -13.70 -0.05 -2.48
C PRO A 40 -13.51 -0.30 -0.96
N MET A 41 -14.36 0.29 -0.10
CA MET A 41 -14.25 0.23 1.36
C MET A 41 -15.59 0.54 2.06
N GLY A 42 -15.66 0.31 3.37
CA GLY A 42 -16.83 0.51 4.22
C GLY A 42 -17.25 -0.77 4.93
N GLU A 43 -18.05 -0.64 6.00
CA GLU A 43 -18.64 -1.81 6.69
C GLU A 43 -19.55 -2.61 5.73
N HIS A 44 -20.20 -1.90 4.80
CA HIS A 44 -21.03 -2.46 3.74
C HIS A 44 -20.50 -1.99 2.38
N THR A 45 -19.66 -2.83 1.74
CA THR A 45 -19.04 -2.54 0.43
C THR A 45 -19.96 -2.80 -0.76
N GLN A 46 -21.08 -3.48 -0.54
CA GLN A 46 -22.09 -3.78 -1.56
C GLN A 46 -23.45 -3.26 -1.10
N GLN A 47 -24.07 -2.42 -1.93
CA GLN A 47 -25.43 -1.90 -1.73
C GLN A 47 -26.30 -2.23 -2.94
N PRO A 48 -26.97 -3.40 -2.95
CA PRO A 48 -28.01 -3.74 -3.92
C PRO A 48 -29.28 -2.96 -3.62
N MET A 49 -29.80 -2.24 -4.62
CA MET A 49 -30.92 -1.32 -4.46
C MET A 49 -31.95 -1.48 -5.57
N MET A 50 -33.24 -1.41 -5.22
CA MET A 50 -34.30 -1.07 -6.18
C MET A 50 -34.46 0.44 -6.19
N THR A 51 -34.34 1.06 -7.37
CA THR A 51 -34.63 2.48 -7.58
C THR A 51 -35.86 2.67 -8.45
N TYR A 52 -36.74 3.61 -8.09
CA TYR A 52 -37.91 3.99 -8.88
C TYR A 52 -38.37 5.41 -8.52
N VAL A 53 -39.22 5.99 -9.38
CA VAL A 53 -39.68 7.37 -9.24
C VAL A 53 -41.20 7.39 -9.08
N LYS A 54 -41.72 8.19 -8.14
CA LYS A 54 -43.14 8.30 -7.86
C LYS A 54 -43.57 9.75 -7.63
N LYS A 55 -44.77 10.11 -8.12
CA LYS A 55 -45.43 11.36 -7.75
C LYS A 55 -46.27 11.17 -6.51
N ALA A 56 -46.12 12.04 -5.52
CA ALA A 56 -46.91 12.06 -4.29
C ALA A 56 -46.94 13.46 -3.68
N ASN A 57 -47.84 13.70 -2.73
CA ASN A 57 -47.93 14.99 -2.04
C ASN A 57 -46.91 15.14 -0.91
N ASN A 58 -46.48 14.02 -0.31
CA ASN A 58 -45.60 14.00 0.86
C ASN A 58 -44.92 12.62 1.03
N VAL A 59 -43.90 12.57 1.88
CA VAL A 59 -43.14 11.35 2.20
C VAL A 59 -44.02 10.26 2.85
N THR A 60 -45.05 10.61 3.62
CA THR A 60 -45.92 9.61 4.29
C THR A 60 -46.68 8.74 3.28
N GLU A 61 -47.12 9.31 2.16
CA GLU A 61 -47.73 8.54 1.06
C GLU A 61 -46.74 7.54 0.46
N ILE A 62 -45.47 7.94 0.29
CA ILE A 62 -44.40 7.07 -0.21
C ILE A 62 -44.08 5.95 0.79
N LEU A 63 -43.98 6.26 2.08
CA LEU A 63 -43.73 5.27 3.12
C LEU A 63 -44.85 4.20 3.21
N ALA A 64 -46.11 4.62 3.07
CA ALA A 64 -47.24 3.70 3.04
C ALA A 64 -47.17 2.74 1.84
N GLU A 65 -46.68 3.20 0.68
CA GLU A 65 -46.43 2.34 -0.48
C GLU A 65 -45.28 1.36 -0.20
N ILE A 66 -44.18 1.83 0.37
CA ILE A 66 -43.00 1.00 0.70
C ILE A 66 -43.37 -0.11 1.70
N ASP A 67 -44.26 0.16 2.65
CA ASP A 67 -44.76 -0.87 3.57
C ASP A 67 -45.52 -1.99 2.86
N THR A 68 -46.11 -1.74 1.69
CA THR A 68 -46.70 -2.80 0.83
C THR A 68 -45.66 -3.57 0.01
N LEU A 69 -44.47 -2.99 -0.23
CA LEU A 69 -43.38 -3.61 -0.98
C LEU A 69 -42.51 -4.50 -0.10
N LYS A 70 -42.28 -4.12 1.17
CA LYS A 70 -41.44 -4.87 2.12
C LYS A 70 -41.77 -6.38 2.18
N PRO A 71 -43.04 -6.82 2.33
CA PRO A 71 -43.37 -8.25 2.34
C PRO A 71 -43.06 -8.95 1.02
N GLN A 72 -43.15 -8.24 -0.11
CA GLN A 72 -42.91 -8.83 -1.44
C GLN A 72 -41.42 -9.11 -1.65
N PHE A 73 -40.54 -8.22 -1.18
CA PHE A 73 -39.10 -8.45 -1.13
C PHE A 73 -38.73 -9.58 -0.18
N PHE A 74 -39.26 -9.53 1.05
CA PHE A 74 -38.97 -10.53 2.08
C PHE A 74 -39.36 -11.95 1.65
N ASN A 75 -40.53 -12.11 1.01
CA ASN A 75 -41.01 -13.40 0.48
C ASN A 75 -40.16 -13.95 -0.68
N GLN A 76 -39.22 -13.17 -1.22
CA GLN A 76 -38.25 -13.60 -2.23
C GLN A 76 -36.83 -13.72 -1.66
N GLY A 77 -36.67 -13.61 -0.34
CA GLY A 77 -35.39 -13.75 0.34
C GLY A 77 -34.54 -12.48 0.34
N PHE A 78 -35.13 -11.32 0.05
CA PHE A 78 -34.45 -10.03 0.05
C PHE A 78 -35.00 -9.17 1.20
N GLU A 79 -34.17 -8.89 2.21
CA GLU A 79 -34.57 -8.03 3.32
C GLU A 79 -34.21 -6.58 2.99
N ILE A 80 -35.19 -5.67 3.02
CA ILE A 80 -34.93 -4.22 2.88
C ILE A 80 -34.34 -3.71 4.19
N ILE A 81 -33.09 -3.27 4.13
CA ILE A 81 -32.30 -2.80 5.28
C ILE A 81 -32.12 -1.28 5.30
N ARG A 82 -32.47 -0.58 4.21
CA ARG A 82 -32.53 0.88 4.13
C ARG A 82 -33.58 1.37 3.15
N THR A 83 -34.26 2.43 3.54
CA THR A 83 -35.18 3.20 2.73
C THR A 83 -34.65 4.63 2.60
N LYS A 84 -34.42 5.07 1.37
CA LYS A 84 -34.01 6.44 1.06
C LYS A 84 -35.01 7.07 0.10
N ILE A 85 -35.44 8.29 0.39
CA ILE A 85 -36.39 9.05 -0.43
C ILE A 85 -35.80 10.43 -0.68
N GLU A 86 -35.77 10.81 -1.95
CA GLU A 86 -35.10 12.01 -2.45
C GLU A 86 -36.04 12.81 -3.34
N ILE A 87 -35.80 14.11 -3.40
CA ILE A 87 -36.40 15.02 -4.38
C ILE A 87 -35.28 15.73 -5.16
N PRO A 88 -35.55 16.27 -6.35
CA PRO A 88 -34.61 17.15 -7.03
C PRO A 88 -34.17 18.32 -6.13
N ALA A 89 -32.86 18.62 -6.08
CA ALA A 89 -32.33 19.66 -5.18
C ALA A 89 -32.88 21.07 -5.48
N ASP A 90 -33.36 21.31 -6.70
CA ASP A 90 -34.01 22.58 -7.09
C ASP A 90 -35.45 22.71 -6.56
N GLN A 91 -36.04 21.64 -6.02
CA GLN A 91 -37.34 21.66 -5.34
C GLN A 91 -37.21 21.82 -3.82
N TYR A 92 -35.99 21.91 -3.29
CA TYR A 92 -35.73 22.01 -1.85
C TYR A 92 -36.46 23.18 -1.18
N ASP A 93 -36.35 24.41 -1.71
CA ASP A 93 -36.93 25.60 -1.09
C ASP A 93 -38.46 25.48 -0.99
N ASP A 94 -39.10 25.02 -2.07
CA ASP A 94 -40.54 24.78 -2.14
C ASP A 94 -40.98 23.67 -1.18
N TYR A 95 -40.19 22.60 -1.05
CA TYR A 95 -40.51 21.45 -0.19
C TYR A 95 -40.38 21.80 1.29
N ILE A 96 -39.28 22.44 1.72
CA ILE A 96 -39.06 22.83 3.11
C ILE A 96 -40.04 23.92 3.56
N GLN A 97 -40.48 24.80 2.67
CA GLN A 97 -41.54 25.76 3.00
C GLN A 97 -42.85 25.05 3.38
N GLN A 98 -43.18 23.94 2.70
CA GLN A 98 -44.37 23.15 2.98
C GLN A 98 -44.18 22.16 4.16
N PHE A 99 -42.96 21.65 4.34
CA PHE A 99 -42.60 20.64 5.35
C PHE A 99 -41.35 21.07 6.15
N PRO A 100 -41.46 22.12 6.99
CA PRO A 100 -40.31 22.77 7.65
C PRO A 100 -39.56 21.88 8.65
N ASP A 101 -40.20 20.83 9.15
CA ASP A 101 -39.60 19.90 10.11
C ASP A 101 -38.76 18.78 9.45
N THR A 102 -38.69 18.76 8.11
CA THR A 102 -37.90 17.78 7.37
C THR A 102 -36.41 17.96 7.68
N LYS A 103 -35.75 16.90 8.14
CA LYS A 103 -34.31 16.87 8.35
C LYS A 103 -33.68 16.00 7.28
N GLY A 104 -32.97 16.63 6.37
CA GLY A 104 -32.36 16.00 5.22
C GLY A 104 -30.98 16.54 4.91
N TYR A 105 -30.41 16.07 3.81
CA TYR A 105 -29.11 16.48 3.31
C TYR A 105 -29.12 16.55 1.79
N PHE A 106 -28.25 17.36 1.22
CA PHE A 106 -28.04 17.42 -0.22
C PHE A 106 -27.05 16.35 -0.65
N GLU A 107 -27.29 15.78 -1.82
CA GLU A 107 -26.40 14.80 -2.44
C GLU A 107 -26.26 15.07 -3.93
N TRP A 108 -25.02 15.00 -4.42
CA TRP A 108 -24.71 15.13 -5.84
C TRP A 108 -24.00 13.88 -6.32
N HIS A 109 -24.45 13.36 -7.45
CA HIS A 109 -23.85 12.21 -8.13
C HIS A 109 -23.32 12.64 -9.50
N GLY A 110 -22.00 12.63 -9.67
CA GLY A 110 -21.32 12.83 -10.95
C GLY A 110 -20.85 11.50 -11.54
N LYS A 111 -21.45 11.06 -12.65
CA LYS A 111 -20.97 9.91 -13.41
C LYS A 111 -19.81 10.34 -14.29
N VAL A 112 -18.63 9.77 -14.05
CA VAL A 112 -17.40 10.08 -14.76
C VAL A 112 -17.00 8.91 -15.66
N GLU A 113 -16.69 9.22 -16.91
CA GLU A 113 -16.08 8.33 -17.88
C GLU A 113 -14.60 8.66 -18.02
N PHE A 114 -13.78 7.61 -18.14
CA PHE A 114 -12.34 7.73 -18.26
C PHE A 114 -11.76 6.56 -19.08
N PRO A 115 -10.58 6.73 -19.71
CA PRO A 115 -9.93 5.65 -20.45
C PRO A 115 -9.46 4.54 -19.49
N TYR A 116 -10.16 3.41 -19.47
CA TYR A 116 -9.81 2.27 -18.58
C TYR A 116 -8.50 1.59 -18.93
N SER A 117 -7.98 1.76 -20.16
CA SER A 117 -6.67 1.24 -20.56
C SER A 117 -5.50 1.80 -19.74
N HIS A 118 -5.76 2.76 -18.85
CA HIS A 118 -4.78 3.37 -17.98
C HIS A 118 -5.35 3.47 -16.55
N ASN A 119 -4.81 2.65 -15.64
CA ASN A 119 -5.19 2.69 -14.23
C ASN A 119 -5.04 4.07 -13.58
N TYR A 120 -4.20 4.94 -14.19
CA TYR A 120 -4.05 6.34 -13.81
C TYR A 120 -5.36 7.13 -13.80
N ALA A 121 -6.25 6.94 -14.77
CA ALA A 121 -7.44 7.78 -14.86
C ALA A 121 -8.41 7.52 -13.69
N LEU A 122 -8.52 6.25 -13.26
CA LEU A 122 -9.22 5.87 -12.04
C LEU A 122 -8.56 6.45 -10.79
N GLN A 123 -7.23 6.57 -10.79
CA GLN A 123 -6.45 7.08 -9.66
C GLN A 123 -6.59 8.58 -9.48
N LYS A 124 -6.50 9.34 -10.56
CA LYS A 124 -6.84 10.77 -10.56
C LYS A 124 -8.27 10.97 -10.03
N LEU A 125 -9.19 10.10 -10.43
CA LEU A 125 -10.58 10.20 -9.96
C LEU A 125 -10.70 9.92 -8.45
N ARG A 126 -9.93 8.96 -7.92
CA ARG A 126 -9.85 8.70 -6.47
C ARG A 126 -9.24 9.87 -5.69
N SER A 127 -8.16 10.47 -6.19
CA SER A 127 -7.52 11.62 -5.52
C SER A 127 -8.44 12.84 -5.47
N ILE A 128 -9.17 13.11 -6.57
CA ILE A 128 -10.19 14.15 -6.62
C ILE A 128 -11.29 13.88 -5.59
N ALA A 129 -11.82 12.66 -5.55
CA ALA A 129 -12.86 12.29 -4.60
C ALA A 129 -12.38 12.48 -3.15
N HIS A 130 -11.18 11.97 -2.82
CA HIS A 130 -10.58 12.11 -1.50
C HIS A 130 -10.37 13.59 -1.10
N TYR A 131 -9.70 14.38 -1.94
CA TYR A 131 -9.40 15.79 -1.68
C TYR A 131 -10.66 16.64 -1.44
N HIS A 132 -11.76 16.27 -2.10
CA HIS A 132 -13.03 16.98 -1.95
C HIS A 132 -13.98 16.37 -0.92
N GLN A 133 -13.56 15.35 -0.16
CA GLN A 133 -14.43 14.61 0.78
C GLN A 133 -15.69 14.05 0.07
N ALA A 134 -15.49 13.55 -1.13
CA ALA A 134 -16.49 12.86 -1.93
C ALA A 134 -16.18 11.36 -2.03
N HIS A 135 -17.17 10.57 -2.44
CA HIS A 135 -17.08 9.11 -2.50
C HIS A 135 -17.00 8.63 -3.94
N LEU A 136 -16.16 7.64 -4.19
CA LEU A 136 -16.07 6.98 -5.49
C LEU A 136 -16.71 5.60 -5.44
N SER A 137 -17.66 5.35 -6.33
CA SER A 137 -18.34 4.05 -6.44
C SER A 137 -18.44 3.54 -7.88
N GLN A 138 -18.75 2.26 -8.04
CA GLN A 138 -19.06 1.65 -9.33
C GLN A 138 -20.44 1.00 -9.31
N ASN A 139 -21.07 0.88 -10.48
CA ASN A 139 -22.29 0.10 -10.64
C ASN A 139 -21.95 -1.24 -11.31
N SER A 140 -21.88 -2.32 -10.53
CA SER A 140 -21.39 -3.61 -11.01
C SER A 140 -22.37 -4.37 -11.91
N LEU A 141 -23.67 -4.07 -11.88
CA LEU A 141 -24.62 -4.65 -12.85
C LEU A 141 -24.31 -4.26 -14.30
N LYS A 142 -23.64 -3.12 -14.51
CA LYS A 142 -23.30 -2.64 -15.86
C LYS A 142 -21.92 -3.08 -16.34
N ASN A 143 -21.09 -3.65 -15.46
CA ASN A 143 -19.72 -4.11 -15.74
C ASN A 143 -18.94 -3.18 -16.70
N ASN A 144 -19.03 -1.86 -16.49
CA ASN A 144 -18.28 -0.89 -17.28
C ASN A 144 -17.09 -0.37 -16.47
N PRO A 145 -15.89 -0.91 -16.70
CA PRO A 145 -14.73 -0.60 -15.89
C PRO A 145 -14.22 0.84 -16.11
N SER A 146 -14.60 1.48 -17.21
CA SER A 146 -14.27 2.87 -17.60
C SER A 146 -15.16 3.94 -16.95
N GLN A 147 -16.05 3.55 -16.03
CA GLN A 147 -17.02 4.46 -15.44
C GLN A 147 -17.05 4.35 -13.91
N ARG A 148 -17.13 5.49 -13.24
CA ARG A 148 -17.35 5.59 -11.79
C ARG A 148 -18.32 6.72 -11.47
N PHE A 149 -18.86 6.70 -10.26
CA PHE A 149 -19.68 7.79 -9.73
C PHE A 149 -18.90 8.48 -8.61
N ILE A 150 -18.78 9.81 -8.69
CA ILE A 150 -18.40 10.65 -7.56
C ILE A 150 -19.68 11.07 -6.85
N THR A 151 -19.71 10.92 -5.52
CA THR A 151 -20.85 11.30 -4.69
C THR A 151 -20.41 12.29 -3.61
N TYR A 152 -21.01 13.48 -3.56
CA TYR A 152 -20.72 14.49 -2.54
C TYR A 152 -21.98 14.83 -1.75
N ARG A 153 -21.85 14.99 -0.43
CA ARG A 153 -22.97 15.30 0.47
C ARG A 153 -22.70 16.54 1.31
N SER A 154 -23.75 17.28 1.63
CA SER A 154 -23.67 18.44 2.51
C SER A 154 -25.04 18.75 3.14
N ASN A 155 -25.03 19.27 4.37
CA ASN A 155 -26.25 19.79 5.01
C ASN A 155 -26.49 21.28 4.69
N ASP A 156 -25.50 21.97 4.13
CA ASP A 156 -25.58 23.38 3.73
C ASP A 156 -25.68 23.49 2.20
N PHE A 157 -26.81 24.02 1.72
CA PHE A 157 -27.09 24.17 0.29
C PHE A 157 -26.12 25.09 -0.44
N LYS A 158 -25.67 26.17 0.20
CA LYS A 158 -24.79 27.14 -0.44
C LYS A 158 -23.41 26.52 -0.64
N ASN A 159 -22.85 25.95 0.43
CA ASN A 159 -21.60 25.19 0.37
C ASN A 159 -21.70 24.03 -0.62
N PHE A 160 -22.85 23.34 -0.67
CA PHE A 160 -23.09 22.24 -1.58
C PHE A 160 -22.86 22.62 -3.05
N LYS A 161 -23.47 23.70 -3.53
CA LYS A 161 -23.30 24.16 -4.91
C LYS A 161 -21.86 24.58 -5.21
N ASP A 162 -21.26 25.41 -4.34
CA ASP A 162 -19.90 25.90 -4.52
C ASP A 162 -18.90 24.72 -4.59
N LYS A 163 -19.07 23.71 -3.74
CA LYS A 163 -18.18 22.53 -3.72
C LYS A 163 -18.35 21.65 -4.96
N ILE A 164 -19.57 21.47 -5.46
CA ILE A 164 -19.82 20.71 -6.71
C ILE A 164 -19.07 21.37 -7.86
N ASP A 165 -19.13 22.70 -7.98
CA ASP A 165 -18.42 23.40 -9.06
C ASP A 165 -16.91 23.22 -8.95
N ILE A 166 -16.35 23.22 -7.75
CA ILE A 166 -14.93 22.92 -7.50
C ILE A 166 -14.59 21.48 -7.91
N ILE A 167 -15.40 20.49 -7.51
CA ILE A 167 -15.20 19.08 -7.89
C ILE A 167 -15.20 18.94 -9.41
N LYS A 168 -16.17 19.57 -10.08
CA LYS A 168 -16.31 19.53 -11.55
C LYS A 168 -15.09 20.14 -12.24
N GLN A 169 -14.56 21.25 -11.72
CA GLN A 169 -13.32 21.85 -12.21
C GLN A 169 -12.14 20.89 -12.06
N SER A 170 -11.99 20.22 -10.90
CA SER A 170 -10.93 19.25 -10.66
C SER A 170 -11.00 18.03 -11.60
N VAL A 171 -12.21 17.51 -11.86
CA VAL A 171 -12.42 16.42 -12.82
C VAL A 171 -12.04 16.84 -14.24
N ASN A 172 -12.51 18.01 -14.68
CA ASN A 172 -12.29 18.47 -16.05
C ASN A 172 -10.90 19.07 -16.30
N ARG A 173 -10.05 19.21 -15.27
CA ARG A 173 -8.72 19.78 -15.42
C ARG A 173 -7.83 18.86 -16.25
N GLU A 174 -7.40 19.35 -17.41
CA GLU A 174 -6.34 18.70 -18.19
C GLU A 174 -4.99 18.94 -17.49
N GLU A 175 -4.19 17.89 -17.34
CA GLU A 175 -2.87 17.97 -16.76
C GLU A 175 -1.88 17.30 -17.71
N ASP A 176 -0.82 18.03 -18.07
CA ASP A 176 0.33 17.49 -18.78
C ASP A 176 1.14 16.62 -17.82
N TYR A 177 1.30 15.35 -18.14
CA TYR A 177 2.22 14.47 -17.42
C TYR A 177 3.47 14.23 -18.28
N PRO A 178 4.63 14.75 -17.88
CA PRO A 178 5.84 14.71 -18.72
C PRO A 178 6.38 13.30 -19.02
N TYR A 179 5.90 12.27 -18.31
CA TYR A 179 6.40 10.89 -18.42
C TYR A 179 5.37 9.89 -18.98
N LEU A 180 4.14 10.31 -19.26
CA LEU A 180 3.14 9.47 -19.92
C LEU A 180 2.84 10.08 -21.30
N PRO A 181 3.01 9.36 -22.42
CA PRO A 181 2.72 9.87 -23.76
C PRO A 181 1.21 9.99 -24.05
N VAL A 182 0.36 10.15 -23.02
CA VAL A 182 -1.09 10.05 -23.11
C VAL A 182 -1.76 11.17 -22.31
N PHE A 183 -2.57 11.98 -22.98
CA PHE A 183 -3.49 12.92 -22.34
C PHE A 183 -4.64 12.16 -21.68
N ILE A 184 -4.85 12.40 -20.38
CA ILE A 184 -5.90 11.72 -19.62
C ILE A 184 -7.08 12.68 -19.46
N SER A 185 -8.10 12.46 -20.29
CA SER A 185 -9.37 13.15 -20.20
C SER A 185 -10.32 12.39 -19.28
N LEU A 186 -10.69 13.02 -18.16
CA LEU A 186 -11.83 12.60 -17.36
C LEU A 186 -13.03 13.43 -17.81
N LYS A 187 -14.18 12.78 -17.98
CA LYS A 187 -15.39 13.45 -18.44
C LYS A 187 -16.57 13.12 -17.55
N ILE A 188 -17.20 14.14 -17.00
CA ILE A 188 -18.52 13.98 -16.37
C ILE A 188 -19.54 13.80 -17.49
N ILE A 189 -20.12 12.60 -17.60
CA ILE A 189 -21.06 12.23 -18.67
C ILE A 189 -22.53 12.32 -18.23
N LYS A 190 -22.80 12.31 -16.93
CA LYS A 190 -24.12 12.54 -16.34
C LYS A 190 -23.93 13.11 -14.94
N GLU A 191 -24.81 13.98 -14.50
CA GLU A 191 -24.88 14.40 -13.11
C GLU A 191 -26.32 14.55 -12.63
N GLN A 192 -26.53 14.49 -11.32
CA GLN A 192 -27.82 14.67 -10.65
C GLN A 192 -27.57 15.24 -9.26
N ALA A 193 -28.37 16.23 -8.85
CA ALA A 193 -28.33 16.85 -7.53
C ALA A 193 -29.70 16.72 -6.86
N GLU A 194 -29.70 16.21 -5.64
CA GLU A 194 -30.90 15.78 -4.93
C GLU A 194 -30.87 16.27 -3.48
N TYR A 195 -32.04 16.33 -2.87
CA TYR A 195 -32.21 16.53 -1.45
C TYR A 195 -32.89 15.29 -0.85
N CYS A 196 -32.18 14.61 0.04
CA CYS A 196 -32.67 13.44 0.74
C CYS A 196 -33.62 13.87 1.85
N VAL A 197 -34.92 13.61 1.66
CA VAL A 197 -35.99 13.98 2.61
C VAL A 197 -36.25 12.92 3.66
N TYR A 198 -35.81 11.68 3.42
CA TYR A 198 -35.94 10.57 4.35
C TYR A 198 -34.85 9.53 4.13
N ASP A 199 -34.19 9.11 5.21
CA ASP A 199 -33.20 8.03 5.22
C ASP A 199 -33.25 7.34 6.60
N ASP A 200 -33.72 6.09 6.65
CA ASP A 200 -33.88 5.35 7.90
C ASP A 200 -32.60 4.67 8.39
N LYS A 201 -31.53 4.66 7.56
CA LYS A 201 -30.31 3.91 7.86
C LYS A 201 -29.06 4.52 7.24
N LEU A 202 -28.79 5.77 7.60
CA LEU A 202 -27.56 6.47 7.20
C LEU A 202 -26.28 5.70 7.60
N SER A 203 -26.33 4.90 8.67
CA SER A 203 -25.17 4.12 9.13
C SER A 203 -24.74 3.00 8.18
N LEU A 204 -25.51 2.65 7.14
CA LEU A 204 -24.99 1.74 6.09
C LEU A 204 -23.81 2.35 5.33
N ASP A 205 -23.63 3.66 5.46
CA ASP A 205 -22.52 4.41 4.88
C ASP A 205 -21.35 4.53 5.87
N ASN A 206 -21.37 3.83 7.00
CA ASN A 206 -20.25 3.78 7.93
C ASN A 206 -19.01 3.21 7.22
N GLY A 207 -17.86 3.86 7.46
CA GLY A 207 -16.62 3.55 6.75
C GLY A 207 -16.59 4.01 5.28
N TRP A 208 -17.64 4.66 4.76
CA TRP A 208 -17.58 5.40 3.49
C TRP A 208 -16.87 6.74 3.67
N SER A 209 -17.11 7.34 4.83
CA SER A 209 -16.72 8.69 5.25
C SER A 209 -16.07 8.67 6.63
N GLU A 210 -15.53 7.54 7.09
CA GLU A 210 -14.48 7.69 8.10
C GLU A 210 -13.48 8.61 7.42
N ASN A 211 -13.43 9.85 7.92
CA ASN A 211 -12.19 10.58 7.98
C ASN A 211 -11.20 9.49 8.35
N ILE A 212 -10.39 9.06 7.37
CA ILE A 212 -9.13 8.43 7.71
C ILE A 212 -8.54 9.49 8.62
N ASP A 213 -8.63 9.20 9.91
CA ASP A 213 -8.73 10.16 10.98
C ASP A 213 -7.44 10.92 11.03
N VAL A 214 -7.32 11.99 10.23
CA VAL A 214 -6.05 12.55 9.73
C VAL A 214 -4.93 11.52 9.93
N LEU A 215 -4.91 10.41 9.19
CA LEU A 215 -3.60 9.86 8.91
C LEU A 215 -2.98 10.97 8.10
N SER A 216 -2.22 11.78 8.83
CA SER A 216 -1.56 12.95 8.32
C SER A 216 -0.89 12.49 7.05
N ASP A 217 -1.03 13.29 6.00
CA ASP A 217 -0.36 13.06 4.73
C ASP A 217 0.95 12.31 5.00
N PRO A 218 1.10 11.05 4.55
CA PRO A 218 2.21 10.22 4.99
C PRO A 218 3.55 10.90 4.66
N LEU A 219 3.61 11.73 3.62
CA LEU A 219 4.79 12.55 3.38
C LEU A 219 5.01 13.59 4.49
N GLU A 220 3.98 14.32 4.93
CA GLU A 220 4.10 15.30 6.02
C GLU A 220 4.52 14.65 7.35
N ILE A 221 4.06 13.43 7.66
CA ILE A 221 4.52 12.68 8.84
C ILE A 221 6.03 12.44 8.76
N TYR A 222 6.53 11.96 7.62
CA TYR A 222 7.95 11.66 7.46
C TYR A 222 8.80 12.92 7.37
N LYS A 223 8.32 13.98 6.71
CA LYS A 223 8.99 15.29 6.68
C LYS A 223 9.18 15.85 8.09
N LYS A 224 8.19 15.69 8.96
CA LYS A 224 8.28 16.11 10.37
C LYS A 224 9.26 15.26 11.18
N HIS A 225 9.29 13.95 10.96
CA HIS A 225 10.16 13.02 11.69
C HIS A 225 11.61 13.01 11.19
N SER A 226 11.82 13.29 9.91
CA SER A 226 13.11 13.23 9.23
C SER A 226 13.37 14.52 8.44
N PRO A 227 13.41 15.70 9.09
CA PRO A 227 13.61 16.98 8.41
C PRO A 227 14.97 17.09 7.71
N HIS A 228 15.96 16.31 8.16
CA HIS A 228 17.28 16.22 7.53
C HIS A 228 17.25 15.56 6.14
N LEU A 229 16.19 14.82 5.79
CA LEU A 229 16.04 14.16 4.49
C LEU A 229 15.28 15.01 3.46
N LEU A 230 14.81 16.21 3.82
CA LEU A 230 14.05 17.08 2.92
C LEU A 230 14.84 17.48 1.67
N ASP A 231 16.14 17.71 1.83
CA ASP A 231 17.06 18.09 0.76
C ASP A 231 17.95 16.92 0.30
N ALA A 232 17.76 15.73 0.87
CA ALA A 232 18.54 14.55 0.51
C ALA A 232 18.00 13.94 -0.79
N TRP A 233 18.87 13.77 -1.78
CA TRP A 233 18.56 13.13 -3.05
C TRP A 233 19.30 11.79 -3.14
N HIS A 234 18.59 10.74 -3.53
CA HIS A 234 19.23 9.47 -3.80
C HIS A 234 19.85 9.53 -5.20
N HIS A 235 21.19 9.50 -5.31
CA HIS A 235 21.86 9.67 -6.61
C HIS A 235 21.50 8.62 -7.68
N TYR A 236 20.85 7.51 -7.29
CA TYR A 236 20.44 6.43 -8.19
C TYR A 236 18.98 6.52 -8.66
N LEU A 237 18.13 7.29 -7.98
CA LEU A 237 16.70 7.39 -8.27
C LEU A 237 16.32 8.86 -8.35
N SER A 238 15.55 9.27 -9.35
CA SER A 238 15.21 10.68 -9.57
C SER A 238 14.16 11.23 -8.57
N TYR A 239 14.14 10.70 -7.35
CA TYR A 239 13.16 10.96 -6.30
C TYR A 239 13.81 11.46 -5.00
N PRO A 240 13.13 12.30 -4.21
CA PRO A 240 13.56 12.62 -2.85
C PRO A 240 13.40 11.40 -1.94
N TYR A 241 14.26 11.29 -0.92
CA TYR A 241 14.34 10.11 -0.04
C TYR A 241 13.03 9.79 0.70
N ILE A 242 12.29 10.81 1.13
CA ILE A 242 11.10 10.65 1.98
C ILE A 242 10.00 9.84 1.27
N GLU A 243 9.78 10.10 0.00
CA GLU A 243 8.81 9.41 -0.83
C GLU A 243 9.15 7.93 -0.97
N GLU A 244 10.43 7.61 -1.11
CA GLU A 244 10.93 6.24 -1.18
C GLU A 244 10.71 5.48 0.13
N PHE A 245 10.96 6.12 1.28
CA PHE A 245 10.63 5.57 2.59
C PHE A 245 9.15 5.22 2.74
N VAL A 246 8.29 6.19 2.44
CA VAL A 246 6.83 6.03 2.52
C VAL A 246 6.38 4.88 1.63
N PHE A 247 6.90 4.82 0.41
CA PHE A 247 6.62 3.75 -0.53
C PHE A 247 7.03 2.38 0.00
N TYR A 248 8.30 2.19 0.37
CA TYR A 248 8.80 0.88 0.77
C TYR A 248 8.14 0.39 2.06
N GLU A 249 7.95 1.25 3.06
CA GLU A 249 7.25 0.86 4.28
C GLU A 249 5.77 0.56 4.01
N GLY A 250 5.16 1.20 3.00
CA GLY A 250 3.84 0.84 2.46
C GLY A 250 3.78 -0.57 1.89
N ILE A 251 4.80 -1.00 1.13
CA ILE A 251 4.93 -2.38 0.65
C ILE A 251 5.11 -3.33 1.83
N ILE A 252 5.96 -2.99 2.79
CA ILE A 252 6.26 -3.85 3.94
C ILE A 252 5.00 -4.08 4.80
N ARG A 253 4.17 -3.06 5.05
CA ARG A 253 2.89 -3.21 5.76
C ARG A 253 1.96 -4.20 5.06
N ARG A 254 1.82 -4.08 3.73
CA ARG A 254 0.98 -4.96 2.91
C ARG A 254 1.52 -6.38 2.89
N ALA A 255 2.83 -6.54 2.71
CA ALA A 255 3.48 -7.85 2.74
C ALA A 255 3.35 -8.53 4.11
N ALA A 256 3.40 -7.77 5.21
CA ALA A 256 3.15 -8.30 6.56
C ALA A 256 1.71 -8.85 6.72
N LYS A 257 0.72 -8.21 6.10
CA LYS A 257 -0.69 -8.67 6.10
C LYS A 257 -0.91 -9.87 5.19
N VAL A 258 -0.28 -9.89 4.02
CA VAL A 258 -0.32 -11.02 3.08
C VAL A 258 0.32 -12.27 3.70
N ASN A 259 1.41 -12.10 4.46
CA ASN A 259 2.05 -13.16 5.26
C ASN A 259 2.37 -14.45 4.47
N GLN A 260 2.82 -14.30 3.23
CA GLN A 260 3.29 -15.41 2.42
C GLN A 260 4.76 -15.76 2.74
N ASP A 261 5.35 -16.71 2.02
CA ASP A 261 6.71 -17.23 2.24
C ASP A 261 7.80 -16.30 1.68
N PHE A 262 7.72 -15.03 2.07
CA PHE A 262 8.69 -13.99 1.74
C PHE A 262 9.26 -13.41 3.02
N MET A 263 10.56 -13.57 3.20
CA MET A 263 11.29 -13.05 4.35
C MET A 263 11.87 -11.68 4.03
N LEU A 264 11.55 -10.68 4.84
CA LEU A 264 12.17 -9.36 4.71
C LEU A 264 13.65 -9.43 5.13
N LYS A 265 14.54 -8.82 4.34
CA LYS A 265 15.98 -8.75 4.64
C LYS A 265 16.52 -7.32 4.47
N GLY A 266 17.84 -7.20 4.56
CA GLY A 266 18.53 -5.99 4.13
C GLY A 266 18.35 -4.80 5.08
N SER A 267 18.33 -3.60 4.48
CA SER A 267 18.53 -2.35 5.22
C SER A 267 17.34 -1.96 6.11
N PHE A 268 16.11 -2.27 5.70
CA PHE A 268 14.91 -2.04 6.53
C PHE A 268 14.88 -2.86 7.82
N VAL A 269 15.36 -4.10 7.78
CA VAL A 269 15.54 -4.94 8.98
C VAL A 269 16.71 -4.43 9.82
N THR A 270 17.84 -4.12 9.17
CA THR A 270 19.05 -3.64 9.85
C THR A 270 18.78 -2.38 10.68
N ARG A 271 18.01 -1.44 10.13
CA ARG A 271 17.59 -0.19 10.79
C ARG A 271 16.99 -0.42 12.18
N GLN A 272 16.23 -1.50 12.38
CA GLN A 272 15.52 -1.75 13.64
C GLN A 272 16.44 -2.19 14.79
N TYR A 273 17.71 -2.54 14.49
CA TYR A 273 18.71 -2.86 15.50
C TYR A 273 19.50 -1.65 15.99
N PHE A 274 19.26 -0.46 15.44
CA PHE A 274 19.84 0.78 15.95
C PHE A 274 19.00 1.29 17.13
N ASP A 275 19.67 1.91 18.12
CA ASP A 275 18.97 2.47 19.29
C ASP A 275 18.03 3.62 18.86
N ASN A 276 18.42 4.36 17.82
CA ASN A 276 17.58 5.30 17.10
C ASN A 276 17.51 4.88 15.61
N PRO A 277 16.33 4.50 15.08
CA PRO A 277 16.15 4.12 13.69
C PRO A 277 16.57 5.19 12.66
N ASN A 278 16.71 6.47 13.06
CA ASN A 278 17.19 7.52 12.17
C ASN A 278 18.71 7.53 12.01
N ASP A 279 19.45 6.77 12.82
CA ASP A 279 20.90 6.62 12.66
C ASP A 279 21.26 5.69 11.49
N ARG A 280 20.26 5.08 10.83
CA ARG A 280 20.44 4.23 9.66
C ARG A 280 19.29 4.35 8.67
N GLN A 281 19.50 5.10 7.60
CA GLN A 281 18.51 5.24 6.53
C GLN A 281 18.61 4.08 5.53
N PRO A 282 17.59 3.21 5.38
CA PRO A 282 17.56 2.16 4.36
C PRO A 282 17.68 2.69 2.94
N MET A 283 18.18 1.84 2.05
CA MET A 283 18.53 2.21 0.67
C MET A 283 17.78 1.40 -0.39
N ASP A 284 17.38 0.18 -0.03
CA ASP A 284 16.89 -0.86 -0.91
C ASP A 284 15.82 -1.68 -0.18
N LEU A 285 14.82 -2.16 -0.92
CA LEU A 285 13.80 -3.07 -0.40
C LEU A 285 14.06 -4.49 -0.91
N ASP A 286 14.51 -5.33 0.01
CA ASP A 286 14.93 -6.70 -0.25
C ASP A 286 14.03 -7.74 0.43
N PHE A 287 13.68 -8.78 -0.33
CA PHE A 287 13.05 -9.99 0.17
C PHE A 287 13.84 -11.24 -0.22
N VAL A 288 13.59 -12.32 0.52
CA VAL A 288 13.96 -13.68 0.15
C VAL A 288 12.68 -14.50 0.00
N CYS A 289 12.47 -15.09 -1.17
CA CYS A 289 11.45 -16.11 -1.34
C CYS A 289 11.94 -17.41 -0.68
N LEU A 290 11.21 -17.89 0.32
CA LEU A 290 11.53 -19.10 1.08
C LEU A 290 11.05 -20.37 0.35
N THR A 291 10.11 -20.22 -0.58
CA THR A 291 9.64 -21.31 -1.44
C THR A 291 10.67 -21.57 -2.54
N PRO A 292 11.17 -22.81 -2.70
CA PRO A 292 12.04 -23.16 -3.82
C PRO A 292 11.33 -22.96 -5.16
N LEU A 293 12.00 -22.31 -6.11
CA LEU A 293 11.50 -22.00 -7.44
C LEU A 293 12.34 -22.78 -8.48
N PRO A 294 11.88 -23.95 -8.96
CA PRO A 294 12.70 -24.87 -9.76
C PRO A 294 12.88 -24.43 -11.22
N ASP A 295 11.99 -23.59 -11.75
CA ASP A 295 11.99 -23.14 -13.14
C ASP A 295 11.40 -21.72 -13.27
N ILE A 296 11.63 -21.11 -14.44
CA ILE A 296 11.21 -19.73 -14.75
C ILE A 296 9.69 -19.58 -14.68
N GLU A 297 8.92 -20.59 -15.08
CA GLU A 297 7.45 -20.54 -15.07
C GLU A 297 6.92 -20.48 -13.64
N THR A 298 7.44 -21.34 -12.77
CA THR A 298 7.12 -21.38 -11.34
C THR A 298 7.57 -20.09 -10.67
N ALA A 299 8.75 -19.58 -10.99
CA ALA A 299 9.25 -18.32 -10.44
C ALA A 299 8.34 -17.14 -10.81
N ASN A 300 8.01 -16.97 -12.10
CA ASN A 300 7.07 -15.94 -12.55
C ASN A 300 5.74 -16.05 -11.81
N LYS A 301 5.19 -17.26 -11.71
CA LYS A 301 3.91 -17.47 -11.04
C LYS A 301 3.94 -17.05 -9.58
N VAL A 302 4.89 -17.58 -8.80
CA VAL A 302 4.96 -17.34 -7.35
C VAL A 302 5.24 -15.86 -7.05
N LEU A 303 6.17 -15.24 -7.79
CA LEU A 303 6.54 -13.84 -7.60
C LEU A 303 5.41 -12.89 -8.01
N ASN A 304 4.74 -13.15 -9.15
CA ASN A 304 3.58 -12.36 -9.58
C ASN A 304 2.42 -12.49 -8.59
N ASP A 305 2.05 -13.71 -8.19
CA ASP A 305 0.95 -13.95 -7.27
C ASP A 305 1.17 -13.21 -5.93
N TRP A 306 2.41 -13.24 -5.43
CA TRP A 306 2.77 -12.51 -4.20
C TRP A 306 2.70 -11.00 -4.38
N LEU A 307 3.39 -10.42 -5.37
CA LEU A 307 3.45 -8.97 -5.51
C LEU A 307 2.10 -8.36 -5.93
N THR A 308 1.28 -9.11 -6.67
CA THR A 308 -0.14 -8.79 -6.91
C THR A 308 -0.94 -8.80 -5.60
N ALA A 309 -0.79 -9.82 -4.75
CA ALA A 309 -1.47 -9.84 -3.45
C ALA A 309 -1.05 -8.66 -2.57
N VAL A 310 0.24 -8.33 -2.54
CA VAL A 310 0.79 -7.16 -1.82
C VAL A 310 0.18 -5.87 -2.35
N THR A 311 0.25 -5.60 -3.65
CA THR A 311 -0.24 -4.34 -4.25
C THR A 311 -1.76 -4.17 -4.16
N ARG A 312 -2.53 -5.26 -4.11
CA ARG A 312 -3.99 -5.23 -3.89
C ARG A 312 -4.40 -5.09 -2.43
N THR A 313 -3.51 -5.39 -1.48
CA THR A 313 -3.83 -5.32 -0.06
C THR A 313 -3.97 -3.87 0.37
N ASN A 314 -5.10 -3.52 0.97
CA ASN A 314 -5.31 -2.20 1.56
C ASN A 314 -5.02 -2.26 3.06
N VAL A 315 -4.20 -1.32 3.55
CA VAL A 315 -3.88 -1.14 4.97
C VAL A 315 -4.24 0.25 5.49
N ASN A 316 -4.99 1.03 4.70
CA ASN A 316 -5.47 2.38 5.03
C ASN A 316 -4.36 3.38 5.39
N ASP A 317 -3.15 3.24 4.85
CA ASP A 317 -1.98 4.11 5.12
C ASP A 317 -1.89 5.34 4.19
N GLY A 318 -2.97 5.66 3.48
CA GLY A 318 -3.01 6.76 2.50
C GLY A 318 -2.28 6.47 1.18
N LEU A 319 -1.70 5.28 1.01
CA LEU A 319 -0.99 4.87 -0.20
C LEU A 319 -1.88 4.01 -1.10
N TYR A 320 -1.71 4.18 -2.41
CA TYR A 320 -2.33 3.30 -3.39
C TYR A 320 -1.29 2.73 -4.34
N PHE A 321 -1.15 1.41 -4.34
CA PHE A 321 -0.31 0.70 -5.29
C PHE A 321 -1.13 0.32 -6.52
N ILE A 322 -0.55 0.52 -7.71
CA ILE A 322 -1.11 -0.03 -8.94
C ILE A 322 -1.02 -1.56 -8.85
N ASP A 323 -2.07 -2.25 -9.27
CA ASP A 323 -2.09 -3.70 -9.31
C ASP A 323 -0.93 -4.20 -10.18
N PHE A 324 0.00 -4.93 -9.56
CA PHE A 324 1.17 -5.46 -10.25
C PHE A 324 0.78 -6.36 -11.43
N ALA A 325 -0.39 -7.01 -11.39
CA ALA A 325 -0.84 -7.88 -12.48
C ALA A 325 -1.07 -7.15 -13.81
N GLU A 326 -1.24 -5.82 -13.79
CA GLU A 326 -1.47 -5.04 -15.00
C GLU A 326 -0.21 -4.80 -15.84
N ASN A 327 0.96 -4.86 -15.21
CA ASN A 327 2.24 -4.71 -15.88
C ASN A 327 3.32 -5.56 -15.19
N ALA A 328 3.00 -6.84 -14.95
CA ALA A 328 3.89 -7.74 -14.23
C ALA A 328 5.20 -7.91 -15.00
N PHE A 329 6.28 -7.39 -14.44
CA PHE A 329 7.59 -7.42 -15.08
C PHE A 329 8.69 -7.65 -14.04
N TRP A 330 9.55 -8.63 -14.31
CA TRP A 330 10.71 -8.97 -13.51
C TRP A 330 11.97 -8.89 -14.36
N ARG A 331 12.90 -8.02 -13.97
CA ARG A 331 14.22 -7.97 -14.60
C ARG A 331 15.04 -9.17 -14.16
N GLN A 332 15.80 -9.73 -15.09
CA GLN A 332 16.78 -10.81 -14.89
C GLN A 332 16.21 -12.20 -14.53
N ILE A 333 14.89 -12.40 -14.58
CA ILE A 333 14.28 -13.69 -14.22
C ILE A 333 14.71 -14.87 -15.10
N ASP A 334 15.05 -14.61 -16.37
CA ASP A 334 15.53 -15.65 -17.29
C ASP A 334 17.02 -16.00 -17.08
N TYR A 335 17.81 -15.09 -16.49
CA TYR A 335 19.26 -15.29 -16.22
C TYR A 335 19.53 -15.89 -14.84
N ALA A 336 18.59 -15.67 -13.93
CA ALA A 336 18.55 -16.13 -12.56
C ALA A 336 18.78 -17.65 -12.38
N MET A 337 18.52 -18.48 -13.41
CA MET A 337 18.55 -19.94 -13.29
C MET A 337 19.85 -20.59 -13.79
N HIS A 338 20.87 -19.80 -14.14
CA HIS A 338 22.05 -20.24 -14.90
C HIS A 338 23.36 -20.33 -14.09
N ASP A 339 23.30 -20.72 -12.81
CA ASP A 339 24.44 -21.03 -11.89
C ASP A 339 24.83 -19.94 -10.87
N ASP A 340 24.09 -18.84 -10.74
CA ASP A 340 24.33 -17.82 -9.71
C ASP A 340 23.02 -17.42 -8.99
N PHE A 341 23.11 -16.87 -7.78
CA PHE A 341 21.95 -16.48 -6.98
C PHE A 341 21.01 -15.56 -7.75
N PRO A 342 19.75 -15.96 -7.97
CA PRO A 342 18.82 -15.11 -8.67
C PRO A 342 18.25 -14.06 -7.73
N THR A 343 18.79 -12.84 -7.81
CA THR A 343 18.03 -11.67 -7.40
C THR A 343 17.34 -11.11 -8.63
N VAL A 344 16.02 -11.05 -8.58
CA VAL A 344 15.20 -10.41 -9.62
C VAL A 344 14.64 -9.11 -9.09
N THR A 345 14.41 -8.17 -10.00
CA THR A 345 13.88 -6.85 -9.66
C THR A 345 12.51 -6.66 -10.28
N GLY A 346 11.50 -6.45 -9.44
CA GLY A 346 10.14 -6.10 -9.84
C GLY A 346 9.92 -4.59 -9.76
N GLU A 347 9.29 -4.01 -10.77
CA GLU A 347 8.97 -2.57 -10.80
C GLU A 347 7.56 -2.35 -10.28
N VAL A 348 7.41 -1.53 -9.23
CA VAL A 348 6.13 -1.28 -8.56
C VAL A 348 5.78 0.20 -8.66
N LEU A 349 4.53 0.48 -8.95
CA LEU A 349 4.00 1.84 -9.06
C LEU A 349 3.08 2.15 -7.87
N CYS A 350 3.26 3.32 -7.27
CA CYS A 350 2.42 3.80 -6.17
C CYS A 350 2.05 5.27 -6.36
N TYR A 351 0.85 5.63 -5.95
CA TYR A 351 0.41 7.01 -5.82
C TYR A 351 0.61 7.47 -4.39
N ILE A 352 1.25 8.63 -4.25
CA ILE A 352 1.38 9.36 -2.99
C ILE A 352 0.95 10.80 -3.29
N ASN A 353 -0.12 11.26 -2.64
CA ASN A 353 -0.72 12.59 -2.87
C ASN A 353 -0.98 12.96 -4.33
N GLY A 354 -1.41 11.99 -5.14
CA GLY A 354 -1.73 12.22 -6.54
C GLY A 354 -0.52 12.26 -7.49
N LYS A 355 0.70 12.08 -6.99
CA LYS A 355 1.90 11.85 -7.81
C LYS A 355 2.25 10.37 -7.86
N VAL A 356 2.70 9.89 -9.01
CA VAL A 356 3.16 8.51 -9.22
C VAL A 356 4.64 8.40 -8.92
N TYR A 357 5.01 7.32 -8.26
CA TYR A 357 6.37 6.89 -7.99
C TYR A 357 6.55 5.47 -8.50
N ASP A 358 7.69 5.22 -9.16
CA ASP A 358 8.14 3.90 -9.58
C ASP A 358 9.37 3.49 -8.78
N LEU A 359 9.27 2.39 -8.05
CA LEU A 359 10.37 1.88 -7.25
C LEU A 359 10.49 0.37 -7.39
N ASN A 360 11.70 -0.10 -7.09
CA ASN A 360 12.09 -1.47 -7.31
C ASN A 360 11.92 -2.30 -6.04
N VAL A 361 11.43 -3.52 -6.19
CA VAL A 361 11.45 -4.54 -5.16
C VAL A 361 12.40 -5.64 -5.60
N GLU A 362 13.39 -5.96 -4.77
CA GLU A 362 14.34 -7.03 -5.04
C GLU A 362 13.91 -8.30 -4.32
N VAL A 363 13.91 -9.42 -5.03
CA VAL A 363 13.63 -10.74 -4.46
C VAL A 363 14.75 -11.69 -4.82
N SER A 364 15.47 -12.15 -3.80
CA SER A 364 16.37 -13.28 -3.90
C SER A 364 15.58 -14.59 -3.71
N PHE A 365 15.87 -15.64 -4.45
CA PHE A 365 15.23 -16.95 -4.26
C PHE A 365 16.21 -18.10 -4.44
N ASN A 366 15.82 -19.31 -4.00
CA ASN A 366 16.70 -20.49 -3.94
C ASN A 366 18.00 -20.26 -3.11
N LEU A 367 17.99 -19.24 -2.24
CA LEU A 367 19.04 -18.97 -1.28
C LEU A 367 18.91 -19.96 -0.11
N PRO A 368 19.95 -20.72 0.25
CA PRO A 368 19.93 -21.51 1.47
C PRO A 368 19.73 -20.60 2.68
N VAL A 369 18.64 -20.80 3.41
CA VAL A 369 18.36 -20.08 4.65
C VAL A 369 18.49 -21.09 5.79
N PRO A 370 19.64 -21.17 6.49
CA PRO A 370 19.91 -22.23 7.47
C PRO A 370 19.14 -22.07 8.78
N PHE A 371 18.48 -20.92 8.99
CA PHE A 371 17.77 -20.58 10.21
C PHE A 371 16.35 -20.14 9.88
N GLU A 372 15.40 -20.53 10.71
CA GLU A 372 14.01 -20.08 10.56
C GLU A 372 13.90 -18.54 10.64
N PRO A 373 13.09 -17.90 9.78
CA PRO A 373 12.79 -16.48 9.89
C PRO A 373 12.20 -16.14 11.25
N VAL A 374 12.51 -14.94 11.74
CA VAL A 374 12.02 -14.46 13.04
C VAL A 374 11.05 -13.30 12.86
N PRO A 375 9.97 -13.21 13.65
CA PRO A 375 9.14 -12.02 13.65
C PRO A 375 9.91 -10.84 14.24
N LEU A 376 9.72 -9.64 13.68
CA LEU A 376 10.35 -8.41 14.14
C LEU A 376 9.33 -7.28 14.24
N LEU A 377 9.37 -6.54 15.34
CA LEU A 377 8.64 -5.29 15.47
C LEU A 377 9.33 -4.22 14.62
N LEU A 378 8.67 -3.81 13.54
CA LEU A 378 9.09 -2.68 12.73
C LEU A 378 8.49 -1.40 13.30
N LYS A 379 9.35 -0.40 13.52
CA LYS A 379 8.94 0.94 13.94
C LYS A 379 9.12 1.91 12.79
N THR A 380 8.05 2.64 12.47
CA THR A 380 8.02 3.66 11.43
C THR A 380 7.54 5.00 12.00
N PRO A 381 7.73 6.12 11.30
CA PRO A 381 7.11 7.40 11.65
C PRO A 381 5.58 7.38 11.70
N ILE A 382 4.91 6.46 10.99
CA ILE A 382 3.44 6.33 10.95
C ILE A 382 2.93 5.44 12.07
N ASP A 383 3.57 4.28 12.25
CA ASP A 383 3.06 3.18 13.06
C ASP A 383 4.15 2.19 13.50
N GLU A 384 3.78 1.28 14.39
CA GLU A 384 4.58 0.10 14.73
C GLU A 384 3.77 -1.16 14.39
N PHE A 385 4.40 -2.15 13.76
CA PHE A 385 3.75 -3.42 13.41
C PHE A 385 4.75 -4.57 13.36
N ILE A 386 4.26 -5.80 13.52
CA ILE A 386 5.10 -7.00 13.43
C ILE A 386 5.16 -7.44 11.97
N TYR A 387 6.37 -7.55 11.41
CA TYR A 387 6.59 -8.32 10.20
C TYR A 387 6.87 -9.78 10.60
N PRO A 388 6.11 -10.75 10.07
CA PRO A 388 6.11 -12.11 10.59
C PRO A 388 7.40 -12.89 10.29
N LYS A 389 8.05 -12.62 9.16
CA LYS A 389 9.23 -13.34 8.68
C LYS A 389 10.34 -12.37 8.31
N THR A 390 11.29 -12.14 9.21
CA THR A 390 12.48 -11.34 8.94
C THR A 390 13.75 -12.16 9.08
N THR A 391 14.81 -11.69 8.44
CA THR A 391 16.13 -12.33 8.51
C THR A 391 16.64 -12.34 9.96
N PRO A 392 17.02 -13.50 10.52
CA PRO A 392 17.61 -13.57 11.86
C PRO A 392 18.90 -12.73 11.96
N LEU A 393 19.15 -12.17 13.15
CA LEU A 393 20.33 -11.33 13.40
C LEU A 393 21.64 -12.03 12.99
N SER A 394 21.77 -13.33 13.29
CA SER A 394 22.96 -14.12 12.94
C SER A 394 23.21 -14.15 11.43
N LEU A 395 22.16 -14.41 10.65
CA LEU A 395 22.23 -14.47 9.20
C LEU A 395 22.49 -13.09 8.58
N GLN A 396 21.88 -12.04 9.14
CA GLN A 396 22.11 -10.66 8.69
C GLN A 396 23.56 -10.21 8.90
N ILE A 397 24.17 -10.56 10.05
CA ILE A 397 25.60 -10.31 10.31
C ILE A 397 26.47 -11.15 9.35
N ALA A 398 26.17 -12.44 9.20
CA ALA A 398 26.95 -13.34 8.34
C ALA A 398 27.00 -12.85 6.89
N TRP A 399 25.85 -12.49 6.29
CA TRP A 399 25.79 -11.96 4.93
C TRP A 399 26.56 -10.64 4.76
N LYS A 400 26.57 -9.77 5.78
CA LYS A 400 27.34 -8.52 5.75
C LYS A 400 28.84 -8.75 5.87
N ILE A 401 29.27 -9.72 6.68
CA ILE A 401 30.67 -10.14 6.75
C ILE A 401 31.09 -10.75 5.41
N HIS A 402 30.30 -11.69 4.89
CA HIS A 402 30.54 -12.33 3.59
C HIS A 402 30.71 -11.28 2.49
N GLN A 403 29.77 -10.33 2.41
CA GLN A 403 29.85 -9.26 1.44
C GLN A 403 31.12 -8.41 1.63
N THR A 404 31.50 -8.11 2.87
CA THR A 404 32.73 -7.35 3.14
C THR A 404 33.98 -8.11 2.71
N ILE A 405 33.98 -9.44 2.81
CA ILE A 405 35.06 -10.30 2.31
C ILE A 405 35.13 -10.25 0.78
N VAL A 406 33.99 -10.38 0.09
CA VAL A 406 33.92 -10.47 -1.37
C VAL A 406 34.14 -9.12 -2.05
N ARG A 407 33.45 -8.08 -1.56
CA ARG A 407 33.50 -6.71 -2.05
C ARG A 407 33.14 -5.75 -0.91
N PRO A 408 34.14 -5.20 -0.18
CA PRO A 408 33.91 -4.24 0.90
C PRO A 408 32.99 -3.09 0.48
N ARG A 409 31.95 -2.83 1.28
CA ARG A 409 31.04 -1.69 1.11
C ARG A 409 30.94 -0.94 2.42
N VAL A 410 30.99 0.39 2.34
CA VAL A 410 30.86 1.28 3.51
C VAL A 410 29.62 0.94 4.34
N LYS A 411 28.47 0.70 3.68
CA LYS A 411 27.20 0.37 4.36
C LYS A 411 27.29 -0.88 5.22
N ASP A 412 28.00 -1.92 4.78
CA ASP A 412 28.09 -3.18 5.53
C ASP A 412 29.06 -3.07 6.70
N ILE A 413 30.18 -2.36 6.53
CA ILE A 413 31.11 -2.05 7.63
C ILE A 413 30.42 -1.21 8.69
N TYR A 414 29.68 -0.17 8.28
CA TYR A 414 28.88 0.66 9.17
C TYR A 414 27.85 -0.17 9.93
N ASP A 415 27.05 -0.99 9.24
CA ASP A 415 26.03 -1.84 9.87
C ASP A 415 26.64 -2.83 10.88
N LEU A 416 27.80 -3.42 10.57
CA LEU A 416 28.48 -4.37 11.45
C LEU A 416 28.96 -3.73 12.76
N ILE A 417 29.29 -2.43 12.80
CA ILE A 417 29.62 -1.72 14.05
C ILE A 417 28.50 -1.84 15.09
N TYR A 418 27.24 -1.89 14.63
CA TYR A 418 26.06 -1.84 15.51
C TYR A 418 25.43 -3.21 15.69
N LEU A 419 25.30 -4.00 14.63
CA LEU A 419 24.65 -5.31 14.69
C LEU A 419 25.35 -6.28 15.65
N VAL A 420 26.69 -6.31 15.64
CA VAL A 420 27.43 -7.25 16.51
C VAL A 420 27.29 -6.93 17.99
N LYS A 421 26.94 -5.69 18.36
CA LYS A 421 26.66 -5.29 19.74
C LYS A 421 25.34 -5.88 20.26
N LYS A 422 24.47 -6.36 19.37
CA LYS A 422 23.20 -7.02 19.70
C LYS A 422 23.34 -8.54 19.85
N ILE A 423 24.56 -9.08 19.78
CA ILE A 423 24.83 -10.48 20.12
C ILE A 423 24.77 -10.65 21.64
N GLU A 424 23.69 -11.26 22.12
CA GLU A 424 23.43 -11.40 23.56
C GLU A 424 23.99 -12.69 24.17
N ASN A 425 24.29 -13.69 23.33
CA ASN A 425 24.75 -15.00 23.79
C ASN A 425 25.65 -15.69 22.77
N LYS A 426 26.33 -16.74 23.24
CA LYS A 426 27.28 -17.51 22.43
C LYS A 426 26.62 -18.20 21.23
N GLN A 427 25.37 -18.66 21.35
CA GLN A 427 24.69 -19.37 20.25
C GLN A 427 24.56 -18.48 19.00
N ILE A 428 24.18 -17.21 19.16
CA ILE A 428 24.07 -16.28 18.02
C ILE A 428 25.42 -16.12 17.32
N PHE A 429 26.51 -15.99 18.10
CA PHE A 429 27.86 -15.90 17.54
C PHE A 429 28.25 -17.17 16.77
N ASP A 430 27.93 -18.34 17.32
CA ASP A 430 28.15 -19.64 16.67
C ASP A 430 27.39 -19.74 15.35
N ASP A 431 26.13 -19.30 15.35
CA ASP A 431 25.25 -19.28 14.17
C ASP A 431 25.78 -18.32 13.09
N VAL A 432 26.33 -17.16 13.46
CA VAL A 432 26.97 -16.23 12.51
C VAL A 432 28.12 -16.91 11.79
N LEU A 433 29.03 -17.56 12.54
CA LEU A 433 30.20 -18.20 11.95
C LEU A 433 29.83 -19.41 11.10
N PHE A 434 28.82 -20.19 11.52
CA PHE A 434 28.28 -21.29 10.73
C PHE A 434 27.74 -20.79 9.38
N ALA A 435 26.83 -19.81 9.40
CA ALA A 435 26.24 -19.26 8.17
C ALA A 435 27.28 -18.59 7.28
N LEU A 436 28.24 -17.84 7.86
CA LEU A 436 29.31 -17.21 7.10
C LEU A 436 30.13 -18.25 6.33
N LEU A 437 30.52 -19.35 6.98
CA LEU A 437 31.32 -20.40 6.35
C LEU A 437 30.54 -21.13 5.26
N GLN A 438 29.24 -21.37 5.45
CA GLN A 438 28.37 -21.94 4.42
C GLN A 438 28.27 -21.04 3.18
N GLU A 439 28.09 -19.73 3.36
CA GLU A 439 28.06 -18.77 2.24
C GLU A 439 29.42 -18.69 1.53
N CYS A 440 30.52 -18.61 2.28
CA CYS A 440 31.87 -18.63 1.69
C CYS A 440 32.17 -19.92 0.93
N GLU A 441 31.79 -21.09 1.46
CA GLU A 441 31.96 -22.38 0.79
C GLU A 441 31.19 -22.42 -0.52
N LYS A 442 29.93 -21.97 -0.50
CA LYS A 442 29.07 -21.88 -1.67
C LYS A 442 29.69 -21.02 -2.79
N ASP A 443 30.18 -19.83 -2.44
CA ASP A 443 30.79 -18.89 -3.39
C ASP A 443 32.26 -19.24 -3.70
N GLN A 444 32.74 -20.41 -3.26
CA GLN A 444 34.10 -20.92 -3.47
C GLN A 444 35.17 -19.94 -2.97
N ILE A 445 34.86 -19.21 -1.90
CA ILE A 445 35.77 -18.28 -1.24
C ILE A 445 36.79 -19.08 -0.43
N ALA A 446 38.06 -18.95 -0.80
CA ALA A 446 39.15 -19.62 -0.09
C ALA A 446 39.18 -19.24 1.40
N ILE A 447 39.34 -20.24 2.28
CA ILE A 447 39.35 -20.03 3.73
C ILE A 447 40.41 -19.03 4.20
N GLU A 448 41.53 -18.93 3.49
CA GLU A 448 42.59 -17.95 3.77
C GLU A 448 42.10 -16.50 3.58
N ARG A 449 41.20 -16.25 2.63
CA ARG A 449 40.57 -14.93 2.45
C ARG A 449 39.65 -14.60 3.63
N VAL A 450 38.95 -15.60 4.16
CA VAL A 450 38.16 -15.44 5.40
C VAL A 450 39.08 -15.11 6.56
N LYS A 451 40.17 -15.87 6.76
CA LYS A 451 41.15 -15.58 7.82
C LYS A 451 41.76 -14.18 7.71
N GLN A 452 42.08 -13.73 6.49
CA GLN A 452 42.60 -12.38 6.24
C GLN A 452 41.65 -11.29 6.71
N PHE A 453 40.33 -11.45 6.52
CA PHE A 453 39.35 -10.50 7.04
C PHE A 453 39.43 -10.35 8.57
N PHE A 454 39.59 -11.46 9.30
CA PHE A 454 39.72 -11.46 10.77
C PHE A 454 41.08 -10.94 11.29
N GLN A 455 42.01 -10.59 10.40
CA GLN A 455 43.24 -9.88 10.77
C GLN A 455 43.03 -8.36 10.89
N TYR A 456 41.91 -7.84 10.35
CA TYR A 456 41.55 -6.41 10.39
C TYR A 456 42.66 -5.50 9.85
N ASP A 457 43.20 -5.83 8.67
CA ASP A 457 44.11 -4.95 7.94
C ASP A 457 43.34 -3.98 7.02
N TYR A 458 43.42 -2.69 7.33
CA TYR A 458 42.79 -1.61 6.56
C TYR A 458 43.20 -1.61 5.09
N GLN A 459 44.44 -2.02 4.77
CA GLN A 459 44.90 -2.07 3.38
C GLN A 459 44.22 -3.16 2.58
N THR A 460 43.81 -4.26 3.23
CA THR A 460 43.12 -5.39 2.58
C THR A 460 41.61 -5.16 2.47
N ILE A 461 41.02 -4.44 3.43
CA ILE A 461 39.60 -4.06 3.44
C ILE A 461 39.50 -2.61 2.94
N THR A 462 39.87 -2.39 1.68
CA THR A 462 39.83 -1.04 1.09
C THR A 462 38.39 -0.62 0.82
N LEU A 463 37.97 0.48 1.43
CA LEU A 463 36.71 1.15 1.13
C LEU A 463 36.90 2.10 -0.06
N SER A 464 35.93 2.12 -0.99
CA SER A 464 35.90 3.15 -2.04
C SER A 464 35.75 4.55 -1.43
N GLU A 465 36.27 5.56 -2.11
CA GLU A 465 36.34 6.95 -1.62
C GLU A 465 34.99 7.51 -1.14
N ASP A 466 35.10 8.40 -0.14
CA ASP A 466 34.01 9.09 0.55
C ASP A 466 33.10 9.86 -0.42
N GLY A 467 31.82 9.51 -0.42
CA GLY A 467 30.78 10.34 -1.03
C GLY A 467 30.03 11.14 0.04
N ALA A 468 29.68 12.38 -0.27
CA ALA A 468 28.87 13.24 0.62
C ALA A 468 27.56 12.57 1.09
N TRP A 469 27.01 11.66 0.27
CA TRP A 469 25.81 10.88 0.56
C TRP A 469 25.91 9.94 1.77
N HIS A 470 27.12 9.58 2.22
CA HIS A 470 27.28 8.70 3.38
C HIS A 470 26.69 9.33 4.65
N LYS A 471 26.85 10.65 4.86
CA LYS A 471 26.34 11.31 6.07
C LYS A 471 24.82 11.43 6.08
N ASP A 472 24.18 11.46 4.92
CA ASP A 472 22.71 11.48 4.81
C ASP A 472 22.12 10.11 5.17
N CYS A 473 22.78 9.01 4.74
CA CYS A 473 22.30 7.65 5.01
C CYS A 473 22.72 7.11 6.38
N PHE A 474 23.85 7.60 6.88
CA PHE A 474 24.53 7.12 8.08
C PHE A 474 24.90 8.34 8.94
N PRO A 475 23.95 8.93 9.71
CA PRO A 475 24.23 10.15 10.48
C PRO A 475 25.36 10.04 11.50
N LEU A 476 25.70 8.82 11.96
CA LEU A 476 26.84 8.58 12.86
C LEU A 476 28.13 8.22 12.11
N TYR A 477 28.17 8.37 10.79
CA TYR A 477 29.36 8.14 9.99
C TYR A 477 30.48 9.11 10.38
N PRO A 478 31.68 8.61 10.71
CA PRO A 478 32.77 9.45 11.17
C PRO A 478 33.39 10.27 10.04
N ASP A 479 34.32 11.16 10.37
CA ASP A 479 34.87 12.11 9.39
C ASP A 479 35.67 11.47 8.25
N ASN A 480 36.09 10.20 8.39
CA ASN A 480 36.75 9.46 7.31
C ASN A 480 36.65 7.94 7.51
N ASN A 481 36.92 7.22 6.42
CA ASN A 481 36.97 5.76 6.34
C ASN A 481 37.92 5.08 7.35
N GLN A 482 39.02 5.73 7.75
CA GLN A 482 39.98 5.13 8.69
C GLN A 482 39.40 5.09 10.11
N ILE A 483 38.71 6.14 10.55
CA ILE A 483 38.01 6.16 11.84
C ILE A 483 36.87 5.13 11.83
N LEU A 484 36.10 5.04 10.75
CA LEU A 484 35.06 4.03 10.59
C LEU A 484 35.63 2.62 10.74
N PHE A 485 36.75 2.36 10.06
CA PHE A 485 37.40 1.05 10.12
C PHE A 485 37.88 0.69 11.52
N GLU A 486 38.49 1.61 12.26
CA GLU A 486 38.91 1.35 13.64
C GLU A 486 37.71 1.08 14.57
N GLN A 487 36.60 1.82 14.40
CA GLN A 487 35.36 1.55 15.15
C GLN A 487 34.75 0.19 14.81
N PHE A 488 34.78 -0.19 13.53
CA PHE A 488 34.37 -1.50 13.03
C PHE A 488 35.20 -2.60 13.66
N LYS A 489 36.53 -2.52 13.54
CA LYS A 489 37.48 -3.47 14.15
C LYS A 489 37.24 -3.61 15.64
N GLU A 490 37.15 -2.51 16.38
CA GLU A 490 36.93 -2.53 17.82
C GLU A 490 35.61 -3.23 18.18
N SER A 491 34.53 -2.91 17.47
CA SER A 491 33.19 -3.49 17.74
C SER A 491 33.17 -4.99 17.45
N MET A 492 33.75 -5.40 16.33
CA MET A 492 33.84 -6.82 15.94
C MET A 492 34.69 -7.62 16.94
N GLN A 493 35.85 -7.10 17.33
CA GLN A 493 36.73 -7.76 18.29
C GLN A 493 36.08 -7.88 19.68
N LYS A 494 35.39 -6.83 20.15
CA LYS A 494 34.62 -6.87 21.40
C LYS A 494 33.51 -7.91 21.38
N ALA A 495 32.90 -8.14 20.22
CA ALA A 495 31.88 -9.18 20.03
C ALA A 495 32.47 -10.61 19.83
N GLY A 496 33.79 -10.77 19.93
CA GLY A 496 34.46 -12.07 19.82
C GLY A 496 34.83 -12.49 18.39
N PHE A 497 34.64 -11.62 17.38
CA PHE A 497 35.06 -11.92 16.02
C PHE A 497 36.57 -11.73 15.87
N VAL A 498 37.36 -12.64 16.44
CA VAL A 498 38.82 -12.64 16.34
C VAL A 498 39.31 -13.90 15.62
N LEU A 499 40.46 -13.80 14.96
CA LEU A 499 41.04 -14.91 14.19
C LEU A 499 41.17 -16.19 15.02
N ALA A 500 41.58 -16.09 16.30
CA ALA A 500 41.73 -17.25 17.18
C ALA A 500 40.42 -18.04 17.37
N ASP A 501 39.27 -17.35 17.44
CA ASP A 501 37.97 -17.98 17.61
C ASP A 501 37.48 -18.64 16.32
N LEU A 502 37.76 -18.04 15.15
CA LEU A 502 37.54 -18.67 13.85
C LEU A 502 38.39 -19.96 13.71
N GLU A 503 39.70 -19.87 14.00
CA GLU A 503 40.61 -21.00 13.89
C GLU A 503 40.27 -22.14 14.84
N SER A 504 39.77 -21.83 16.03
CA SER A 504 39.27 -22.84 16.96
C SER A 504 38.18 -23.68 16.31
N ARG A 505 37.22 -23.06 15.63
CA ARG A 505 36.10 -23.78 14.98
C ARG A 505 36.51 -24.58 13.75
N LEU A 506 37.43 -24.04 12.95
CA LEU A 506 37.95 -24.75 11.77
C LEU A 506 38.73 -26.02 12.12
N LYS A 507 39.15 -26.20 13.39
CA LYS A 507 39.79 -27.44 13.86
C LYS A 507 38.81 -28.54 14.27
N TYR A 508 37.54 -28.21 14.46
CA TYR A 508 36.50 -29.14 14.93
C TYR A 508 35.42 -29.45 13.89
N ASN A 509 35.49 -28.82 12.71
CA ASN A 509 34.79 -29.20 11.49
C ASN A 509 35.78 -29.87 10.54
#